data_AF-A0A3B8VHM4-F1
#
_entry.id   AF-A0A3B8VHM4-F1
#
_cell.length_a   1.000
_cell.length_b   1.000
_cell.length_c   1.000
_cell.angle_alpha   90.00
_cell.angle_beta   90.00
_cell.angle_gamma   90.00
#
_symmetry.space_group_name_H-M   'P 1'
#
loop_
_entity.id
_entity.type
_entity.pdbx_description
1 polymer ?
#
loop_
_entity_poly.entity_id
_entity_poly.type
_entity_poly.pdbx_seq_one_letter_code
_entity_poly.pdbx_strand_id
1 'polypeptide(L)'
;MLLCETINQQKRNQKMLRSILFSFLFLAAGIVNAQELTFNSNTKFFVDGTSTVHDWTIESNTITGKLTADETSKQITAVSLNLNVETLESGKGGMDKKVYEAFDSKKNPTISFQSNSVTLAADGKSGVAKGNLSMAGSSKAVEVPFTVSDASGNWVFTGEVTMLMTTFDMKPPTAVFGTIKAGDEVKVRFEVVTAKPAFAKAQ
;
A
#
# COMPACT_ATOMS: atom_id res chain seq x y z
N MET A 1 -6.67 -59.00 40.17
CA MET A 1 -5.45 -58.57 39.45
C MET A 1 -5.76 -58.15 38.01
N LEU A 2 -6.40 -59.02 37.22
CA LEU A 2 -6.77 -58.77 35.81
C LEU A 2 -7.55 -57.46 35.57
N LEU A 3 -8.56 -57.14 36.39
CA LEU A 3 -9.35 -55.91 36.27
C LEU A 3 -8.52 -54.61 36.39
N CYS A 4 -7.45 -54.63 37.19
CA CYS A 4 -6.61 -53.45 37.42
C CYS A 4 -5.69 -53.18 36.23
N GLU A 5 -5.16 -54.24 35.60
CA GLU A 5 -4.34 -54.14 34.39
C GLU A 5 -5.16 -53.62 33.20
N THR A 6 -6.40 -54.08 33.03
CA THR A 6 -7.28 -53.61 31.94
C THR A 6 -7.60 -52.12 32.05
N ILE A 7 -7.88 -51.62 33.26
CA ILE A 7 -8.17 -50.20 33.49
C ILE A 7 -6.94 -49.32 33.21
N ASN A 8 -5.73 -49.79 33.58
CA ASN A 8 -4.50 -49.06 33.29
C ASN A 8 -4.17 -49.02 31.79
N GLN A 9 -4.44 -50.10 31.04
CA GLN A 9 -4.31 -50.12 29.59
C GLN A 9 -5.27 -49.12 28.91
N GLN A 10 -6.52 -49.05 29.34
CA GLN A 10 -7.51 -48.11 28.81
C GLN A 10 -7.10 -46.65 29.06
N LYS A 11 -6.62 -46.31 30.27
CA LYS A 11 -6.11 -44.95 30.57
C LYS A 11 -4.88 -44.59 29.76
N ARG A 12 -3.97 -45.54 29.50
CA ARG A 12 -2.77 -45.33 28.69
C ARG A 12 -3.11 -45.09 27.21
N ASN A 13 -4.07 -45.84 26.67
CA ASN A 13 -4.58 -45.64 25.32
C ASN A 13 -5.35 -44.31 25.18
N GLN A 14 -6.12 -43.88 26.19
CA GLN A 14 -6.78 -42.58 26.19
C GLN A 14 -5.78 -41.41 26.23
N LYS A 15 -4.67 -41.55 26.98
CA LYS A 15 -3.57 -40.57 26.99
C LYS A 15 -2.84 -40.53 25.65
N MET A 16 -2.56 -41.69 25.04
CA MET A 16 -1.98 -41.77 23.69
C MET A 16 -2.90 -41.16 22.63
N LEU A 17 -4.21 -41.45 22.67
CA LEU A 17 -5.19 -40.92 21.73
C LEU A 17 -5.31 -39.39 21.85
N ARG A 18 -5.30 -38.86 23.09
CA ARG A 18 -5.27 -37.40 23.35
C ARG A 18 -3.97 -36.75 22.88
N SER A 19 -2.83 -37.43 23.03
CA SER A 19 -1.54 -36.94 22.56
C SER A 19 -1.44 -36.90 21.03
N ILE A 20 -1.98 -37.92 20.35
CA ILE A 20 -2.06 -37.97 18.88
C ILE A 20 -3.01 -36.88 18.34
N LEU A 21 -4.16 -36.66 19.00
CA LEU A 21 -5.10 -35.60 18.61
C LEU A 21 -4.51 -34.19 18.78
N PHE A 22 -3.68 -33.98 19.82
CA PHE A 22 -2.95 -32.72 20.02
C PHE A 22 -1.82 -32.51 19.00
N SER A 23 -1.11 -33.58 18.60
CA SER A 23 -0.09 -33.50 17.55
C SER A 23 -0.69 -33.31 16.15
N PHE A 24 -1.90 -33.80 15.88
CA PHE A 24 -2.59 -33.60 14.60
C PHE A 24 -3.12 -32.16 14.44
N LEU A 25 -3.53 -31.53 15.55
CA LEU A 25 -4.00 -30.14 15.54
C LEU A 25 -2.86 -29.12 15.27
N PHE A 26 -1.61 -29.51 15.49
CA PHE A 26 -0.44 -28.67 15.24
C PHE A 26 0.09 -28.77 13.79
N LEU A 27 -0.34 -29.76 13.00
CA LEU A 27 0.15 -29.99 11.64
C LEU A 27 -0.68 -29.30 10.53
N ALA A 28 -1.77 -28.62 10.91
CA ALA A 28 -2.64 -27.89 9.98
C ALA A 28 -2.32 -26.39 9.87
N ALA A 29 -1.13 -25.97 10.30
CA ALA A 29 -0.62 -24.65 9.93
C ALA A 29 -0.26 -24.69 8.43
N GLY A 30 -1.24 -24.36 7.58
CA GLY A 30 -1.03 -24.24 6.15
C GLY A 30 0.16 -23.31 5.88
N ILE A 31 1.06 -23.74 5.00
CA ILE A 31 2.20 -22.92 4.57
C ILE A 31 1.63 -21.80 3.70
N VAL A 32 1.46 -20.62 4.27
CA VAL A 32 1.13 -19.41 3.51
C VAL A 32 2.41 -18.95 2.80
N ASN A 33 2.50 -19.12 1.48
CA ASN A 33 3.63 -18.68 0.66
C ASN A 33 3.45 -17.22 0.19
N ALA A 34 3.31 -16.30 1.15
CA ALA A 34 3.25 -14.87 0.87
C ALA A 34 4.66 -14.25 0.93
N GLN A 35 5.08 -13.58 -0.14
CA GLN A 35 6.31 -12.81 -0.22
C GLN A 35 6.03 -11.32 -0.04
N GLU A 36 6.69 -10.68 0.92
CA GLU A 36 6.73 -9.22 1.03
C GLU A 36 7.92 -8.65 0.22
N LEU A 37 7.65 -7.62 -0.57
CA LEU A 37 8.62 -6.91 -1.41
C LEU A 37 8.55 -5.42 -1.06
N THR A 38 9.69 -4.84 -0.66
CA THR A 38 9.77 -3.40 -0.35
C THR A 38 9.98 -2.58 -1.61
N PHE A 39 9.46 -1.35 -1.59
CA PHE A 39 9.75 -0.38 -2.65
C PHE A 39 11.23 0.02 -2.58
N ASN A 40 11.86 0.22 -3.74
CA ASN A 40 13.24 0.68 -3.81
C ASN A 40 13.32 2.22 -3.95
N SER A 41 14.54 2.74 -3.91
CA SER A 41 14.84 4.18 -3.94
C SER A 41 14.53 4.90 -5.26
N ASN A 42 14.21 4.17 -6.34
CA ASN A 42 13.83 4.78 -7.62
C ASN A 42 12.34 5.10 -7.71
N THR A 43 11.59 4.86 -6.64
CA THR A 43 10.17 5.17 -6.56
C THR A 43 9.93 6.68 -6.51
N LYS A 44 9.03 7.18 -7.34
CA LYS A 44 8.71 8.62 -7.48
C LYS A 44 7.21 8.86 -7.42
N PHE A 45 6.83 9.95 -6.76
CA PHE A 45 5.45 10.43 -6.73
C PHE A 45 5.43 11.89 -7.16
N PHE A 46 4.40 12.24 -7.92
CA PHE A 46 4.13 13.58 -8.37
C PHE A 46 2.68 13.92 -8.04
N VAL A 47 2.45 15.15 -7.60
CA VAL A 47 1.11 15.72 -7.49
C VAL A 47 1.07 16.97 -8.35
N ASP A 48 0.26 16.91 -9.41
CA ASP A 48 0.00 18.04 -10.28
C ASP A 48 -1.32 18.70 -9.87
N GLY A 49 -1.34 20.03 -9.91
CA GLY A 49 -2.56 20.79 -9.68
C GLY A 49 -2.53 22.12 -10.42
N THR A 50 -3.66 22.81 -10.37
CA THR A 50 -3.85 24.09 -11.06
C THR A 50 -3.89 25.24 -10.06
N SER A 51 -3.72 26.46 -10.54
CA SER A 51 -4.05 27.66 -9.76
C SER A 51 -4.64 28.75 -10.63
N THR A 52 -5.13 29.83 -10.02
CA THR A 52 -5.58 31.02 -10.76
C THR A 52 -4.48 31.71 -11.58
N VAL A 53 -3.21 31.34 -11.37
CA VAL A 53 -2.07 31.93 -12.08
C VAL A 53 -1.44 30.93 -13.05
N HIS A 54 -0.90 29.82 -12.55
CA HIS A 54 -0.27 28.76 -13.35
C HIS A 54 -0.44 27.40 -12.69
N ASP A 55 -0.25 26.35 -13.48
CA ASP A 55 -0.17 24.97 -12.99
C ASP A 55 1.12 24.76 -12.18
N TRP A 56 1.07 23.76 -11.31
CA TRP A 56 2.14 23.44 -10.39
C TRP A 56 2.28 21.94 -10.23
N THR A 57 3.51 21.52 -9.91
CA THR A 57 3.86 20.13 -9.61
C THR A 57 4.69 20.12 -8.33
N ILE A 58 4.38 19.17 -7.45
CA ILE A 58 5.23 18.79 -6.31
C ILE A 58 5.64 17.33 -6.47
N GLU A 59 6.83 16.98 -6.01
CA GLU A 59 7.36 15.63 -6.09
C GLU A 59 7.83 15.12 -4.74
N SER A 60 7.87 13.79 -4.59
CA SER A 60 8.53 13.10 -3.49
C SER A 60 9.27 11.89 -4.03
N ASN A 61 10.51 11.71 -3.56
CA ASN A 61 11.38 10.58 -3.90
C ASN A 61 11.62 9.65 -2.70
N THR A 62 10.97 9.92 -1.56
CA THR A 62 11.15 9.20 -0.29
C THR A 62 9.84 8.57 0.15
N ILE A 63 9.35 7.64 -0.66
CA ILE A 63 8.16 6.84 -0.36
C ILE A 63 8.60 5.49 0.16
N THR A 64 7.95 5.06 1.23
CA THR A 64 8.10 3.70 1.75
C THR A 64 6.84 2.91 1.50
N GLY A 65 6.99 1.61 1.30
CA GLY A 65 5.85 0.76 1.04
C GLY A 65 6.26 -0.67 0.81
N LYS A 66 5.23 -1.52 0.74
CA LYS A 66 5.38 -2.95 0.56
C LYS A 66 4.32 -3.46 -0.40
N LEU A 67 4.73 -4.40 -1.22
CA LEU A 67 3.87 -5.24 -2.05
C LEU A 67 3.90 -6.66 -1.48
N THR A 68 2.74 -7.27 -1.31
CA THR A 68 2.60 -8.68 -0.91
C THR A 68 2.17 -9.48 -2.12
N ALA A 69 2.95 -10.49 -2.46
CA ALA A 69 2.71 -11.43 -3.53
C ALA A 69 2.39 -12.80 -2.92
N ASP A 70 1.37 -13.48 -3.43
CA ASP A 70 1.11 -14.89 -3.13
C ASP A 70 1.71 -15.74 -4.25
N GLU A 71 2.70 -16.55 -3.90
CA GLU A 71 3.42 -17.42 -4.82
C GLU A 71 2.56 -18.61 -5.30
N THR A 72 1.55 -18.99 -4.53
CA THR A 72 0.63 -20.09 -4.86
C THR A 72 -0.36 -19.65 -5.93
N SER A 73 -1.01 -18.51 -5.72
CA SER A 73 -1.96 -17.95 -6.68
C SER A 73 -1.28 -17.18 -7.82
N LYS A 74 0.02 -16.87 -7.67
CA LYS A 74 0.79 -16.01 -8.58
C LYS A 74 0.16 -14.64 -8.76
N GLN A 75 -0.30 -14.05 -7.66
CA GLN A 75 -1.01 -12.76 -7.66
C GLN A 75 -0.39 -11.80 -6.66
N ILE A 76 -0.56 -10.50 -6.93
CA ILE A 76 -0.38 -9.46 -5.92
C ILE A 76 -1.65 -9.44 -5.07
N THR A 77 -1.50 -9.55 -3.75
CA THR A 77 -2.65 -9.64 -2.83
C THR A 77 -2.82 -8.39 -2.00
N ALA A 78 -1.74 -7.66 -1.71
CA ALA A 78 -1.80 -6.42 -0.96
C ALA A 78 -0.69 -5.44 -1.37
N VAL A 79 -0.98 -4.16 -1.22
CA VAL A 79 -0.04 -3.04 -1.36
C VAL A 79 -0.28 -2.07 -0.20
N SER A 80 0.80 -1.61 0.40
CA SER A 80 0.81 -0.57 1.41
C SER A 80 1.84 0.50 1.07
N LEU A 81 1.54 1.75 1.39
CA LEU A 81 2.39 2.90 1.13
C LEU A 81 2.30 3.89 2.29
N ASN A 82 3.42 4.51 2.61
CA ASN A 82 3.54 5.66 3.50
C ASN A 82 4.47 6.71 2.89
N LEU A 83 3.99 7.95 2.87
CA LEU A 83 4.72 9.13 2.43
C LEU A 83 4.68 10.16 3.56
N ASN A 84 5.83 10.70 3.93
CA ASN A 84 5.88 11.83 4.87
C ASN A 84 5.53 13.11 4.10
N VAL A 85 4.54 13.86 4.59
CA VAL A 85 4.07 15.10 3.96
C VAL A 85 5.21 16.09 3.74
N GLU A 86 6.16 16.17 4.67
CA GLU A 86 7.28 17.12 4.61
C GLU A 86 8.34 16.77 3.56
N THR A 87 8.17 15.65 2.84
CA THR A 87 9.03 15.28 1.70
C THR A 87 8.41 15.63 0.35
N LEU A 88 7.24 16.28 0.34
CA LEU A 88 6.61 16.81 -0.86
C LEU A 88 7.21 18.18 -1.18
N GLU A 89 8.04 18.24 -2.22
CA GLU A 89 8.78 19.44 -2.57
C GLU A 89 8.44 19.91 -3.99
N SER A 90 8.26 21.22 -4.15
CA SER A 90 8.05 21.90 -5.43
C SER A 90 9.33 22.57 -5.96
N GLY A 91 10.42 22.50 -5.19
CA GLY A 91 11.62 23.34 -5.37
C GLY A 91 11.41 24.82 -5.02
N LYS A 92 10.27 25.20 -4.42
CA LYS A 92 9.96 26.58 -4.00
C LYS A 92 9.42 26.56 -2.56
N GLY A 93 10.27 26.90 -1.59
CA GLY A 93 9.91 26.80 -0.16
C GLY A 93 8.63 27.52 0.28
N GLY A 94 8.24 28.59 -0.41
CA GLY A 94 6.96 29.27 -0.16
C GLY A 94 5.73 28.42 -0.52
N MET A 95 5.83 27.62 -1.58
CA MET A 95 4.79 26.68 -2.00
C MET A 95 4.80 25.43 -1.10
N ASP A 96 5.98 24.89 -0.80
CA ASP A 96 6.15 23.71 0.07
C ASP A 96 5.50 23.95 1.43
N LYS A 97 5.72 25.13 2.02
CA LYS A 97 5.07 25.54 3.26
C LYS A 97 3.54 25.51 3.17
N LYS A 98 2.97 25.92 2.03
CA LYS A 98 1.52 25.92 1.82
C LYS A 98 0.97 24.50 1.71
N VAL A 99 1.73 23.59 1.10
CA VAL A 99 1.40 22.16 1.10
C VAL A 99 1.35 21.65 2.54
N TYR A 100 2.41 21.87 3.33
CA TYR A 100 2.49 21.36 4.70
C TYR A 100 1.40 21.92 5.62
N GLU A 101 1.07 23.21 5.46
CA GLU A 101 -0.05 23.86 6.15
C GLU A 101 -1.39 23.22 5.77
N ALA A 102 -1.61 22.87 4.50
CA ALA A 102 -2.87 22.30 4.02
C ALA A 102 -3.13 20.89 4.56
N PHE A 103 -2.08 20.10 4.78
CA PHE A 103 -2.17 18.79 5.41
C PHE A 103 -2.23 18.85 6.95
N ASP A 104 -1.96 20.01 7.57
CA ASP A 104 -1.62 20.11 8.99
C ASP A 104 -0.52 19.09 9.36
N SER A 105 0.62 19.15 8.65
CA SER A 105 1.68 18.13 8.69
C SER A 105 2.20 17.83 10.10
N LYS A 106 2.09 18.79 11.02
CA LYS A 106 2.46 18.61 12.43
C LYS A 106 1.56 17.61 13.16
N LYS A 107 0.28 17.56 12.81
CA LYS A 107 -0.69 16.58 13.37
C LYS A 107 -0.86 15.37 12.49
N ASN A 108 -0.80 15.57 11.17
CA ASN A 108 -0.98 14.54 10.15
C ASN A 108 0.29 14.43 9.28
N PRO A 109 1.41 13.91 9.83
CA PRO A 109 2.70 13.91 9.13
C PRO A 109 2.75 12.92 7.97
N THR A 110 1.77 12.02 7.84
CA THR A 110 1.84 10.88 6.93
C THR A 110 0.61 10.79 6.05
N ILE A 111 0.84 10.62 4.76
CA ILE A 111 -0.13 10.12 3.79
C ILE A 111 0.08 8.62 3.67
N SER A 112 -0.98 7.83 3.83
CA SER A 112 -0.90 6.37 3.80
C SER A 112 -1.96 5.75 2.92
N PHE A 113 -1.60 4.71 2.18
CA PHE A 113 -2.52 3.90 1.42
C PHE A 113 -2.40 2.45 1.84
N GLN A 114 -3.54 1.78 2.02
CA GLN A 114 -3.61 0.35 2.29
C GLN A 114 -4.67 -0.27 1.37
N SER A 115 -4.25 -1.20 0.51
CA SER A 115 -5.18 -1.92 -0.35
C SER A 115 -6.01 -2.93 0.44
N ASN A 116 -7.27 -3.07 0.06
CA ASN A 116 -8.16 -4.15 0.49
C ASN A 116 -8.23 -5.25 -0.59
N SER A 117 -7.98 -4.88 -1.85
CA SER A 117 -7.93 -5.81 -2.97
C SER A 117 -7.04 -5.28 -4.09
N VAL A 118 -6.36 -6.18 -4.79
CA VAL A 118 -5.63 -5.89 -6.02
C VAL A 118 -6.15 -6.81 -7.10
N THR A 119 -6.48 -6.26 -8.27
CA THR A 119 -7.00 -7.03 -9.41
C THR A 119 -6.18 -6.72 -10.64
N LEU A 120 -5.58 -7.74 -11.24
CA LEU A 120 -4.93 -7.63 -12.54
C LEU A 120 -5.95 -7.83 -13.67
N ALA A 121 -5.76 -7.08 -14.75
CA ALA A 121 -6.49 -7.29 -15.99
C ALA A 121 -6.01 -8.56 -16.70
N ALA A 122 -6.80 -9.03 -17.67
CA ALA A 122 -6.50 -10.24 -18.42
C ALA A 122 -5.18 -10.17 -19.22
N ASP A 123 -4.68 -8.97 -19.49
CA ASP A 123 -3.40 -8.75 -20.16
C ASP A 123 -2.19 -8.99 -19.25
N GLY A 124 -2.40 -9.11 -17.93
CA GLY A 124 -1.35 -9.24 -16.91
C GLY A 124 -0.45 -8.02 -16.77
N LYS A 125 -0.77 -6.90 -17.43
CA LYS A 125 0.05 -5.68 -17.53
C LYS A 125 -0.64 -4.45 -16.96
N SER A 126 -1.93 -4.53 -16.69
CA SER A 126 -2.69 -3.47 -16.05
C SER A 126 -3.53 -4.02 -14.91
N GLY A 127 -4.02 -3.15 -14.03
CA GLY A 127 -4.82 -3.55 -12.90
C GLY A 127 -5.38 -2.37 -12.11
N VAL A 128 -6.12 -2.69 -11.06
CA VAL A 128 -6.68 -1.73 -10.11
C VAL A 128 -6.44 -2.22 -8.69
N ALA A 129 -5.85 -1.36 -7.87
CA ALA A 129 -5.78 -1.56 -6.42
C ALA A 129 -6.87 -0.73 -5.75
N LYS A 130 -7.77 -1.38 -5.01
CA LYS A 130 -8.80 -0.69 -4.22
C LYS A 130 -8.39 -0.70 -2.76
N GLY A 131 -8.52 0.43 -2.08
CA GLY A 131 -8.03 0.57 -0.72
C GLY A 131 -8.46 1.85 -0.04
N ASN A 132 -7.97 2.05 1.17
CA ASN A 132 -8.17 3.28 1.92
C ASN A 132 -6.94 4.16 1.79
N LEU A 133 -7.15 5.40 1.33
CA LEU A 133 -6.18 6.48 1.36
C LEU A 133 -6.48 7.35 2.57
N SER A 134 -5.49 7.56 3.43
CA SER A 134 -5.60 8.41 4.61
C SER A 134 -4.62 9.57 4.50
N MET A 135 -5.15 10.79 4.60
CA MET A 135 -4.39 12.04 4.50
C MET A 135 -5.14 13.19 5.18
N ALA A 136 -4.40 14.16 5.72
CA ALA A 136 -4.94 15.34 6.39
C ALA A 136 -6.00 15.04 7.48
N GLY A 137 -5.88 13.88 8.15
CA GLY A 137 -6.82 13.45 9.20
C GLY A 137 -8.12 12.81 8.69
N SER A 138 -8.29 12.66 7.38
CA SER A 138 -9.44 11.98 6.75
C SER A 138 -8.99 10.67 6.10
N SER A 139 -9.91 9.69 6.01
CA SER A 139 -9.65 8.40 5.35
C SER A 139 -10.81 8.07 4.41
N LYS A 140 -10.51 7.81 3.14
CA LYS A 140 -11.50 7.54 2.08
C LYS A 140 -11.09 6.34 1.24
N ALA A 141 -12.09 5.59 0.78
CA ALA A 141 -11.88 4.53 -0.18
C ALA A 141 -11.54 5.12 -1.55
N VAL A 142 -10.51 4.59 -2.20
CA VAL A 142 -10.05 5.00 -3.53
C VAL A 142 -9.75 3.80 -4.40
N GLU A 143 -9.86 4.00 -5.71
CA GLU A 143 -9.42 3.03 -6.73
C GLU A 143 -8.18 3.59 -7.44
N VAL A 144 -7.11 2.80 -7.45
CA VAL A 144 -5.82 3.19 -7.99
C VAL A 144 -5.54 2.31 -9.20
N PRO A 145 -5.84 2.77 -10.43
CA PRO A 145 -5.45 2.07 -11.63
C PRO A 145 -3.93 2.12 -11.79
N PHE A 146 -3.35 1.03 -12.26
CA PHE A 146 -1.91 0.92 -12.51
C PHE A 146 -1.62 0.09 -13.76
N THR A 147 -0.44 0.30 -14.31
CA THR A 147 0.21 -0.60 -15.26
C THR A 147 1.49 -1.15 -14.63
N VAL A 148 1.90 -2.34 -15.04
CA VAL A 148 3.14 -2.98 -14.61
C VAL A 148 3.99 -3.34 -15.81
N SER A 149 5.28 -3.06 -15.70
CA SER A 149 6.28 -3.39 -16.72
C SER A 149 7.53 -3.99 -16.07
N ASP A 150 8.30 -4.71 -16.87
CA ASP A 150 9.59 -5.26 -16.47
C ASP A 150 10.72 -4.35 -16.93
N ALA A 151 11.53 -3.86 -15.99
CA ALA A 151 12.72 -3.06 -16.30
C ALA A 151 13.90 -3.52 -15.44
N SER A 152 15.00 -3.94 -16.09
CA SER A 152 16.25 -4.32 -15.42
C SER A 152 16.07 -5.36 -14.30
N GLY A 153 15.17 -6.34 -14.49
CA GLY A 153 14.90 -7.37 -13.49
C GLY A 153 14.00 -6.94 -12.33
N ASN A 154 13.41 -5.75 -12.39
CA ASN A 154 12.43 -5.21 -11.44
C ASN A 154 11.05 -5.07 -12.08
N TRP A 155 10.02 -5.00 -11.23
CA TRP A 155 8.71 -4.52 -11.63
C TRP A 155 8.62 -3.02 -11.41
N VAL A 156 8.12 -2.34 -12.44
CA VAL A 156 7.85 -0.90 -12.43
C VAL A 156 6.36 -0.71 -12.61
N PHE A 157 5.71 -0.23 -11.56
CA PHE A 157 4.30 0.10 -11.54
C PHE A 157 4.12 1.59 -11.80
N THR A 158 3.28 1.94 -12.76
CA THR A 158 2.92 3.35 -13.00
C THR A 158 1.42 3.53 -12.96
N GLY A 159 0.98 4.70 -12.52
CA GLY A 159 -0.45 5.01 -12.49
C GLY A 159 -0.72 6.46 -12.22
N GLU A 160 -1.98 6.82 -12.38
CA GLU A 160 -2.49 8.16 -12.22
C GLU A 160 -3.87 8.11 -11.54
N VAL A 161 -4.07 8.96 -10.54
CA VAL A 161 -5.34 9.12 -9.84
C VAL A 161 -5.69 10.60 -9.81
N THR A 162 -6.88 10.94 -10.29
CA THR A 162 -7.44 12.29 -10.14
C THR A 162 -8.36 12.31 -8.92
N MET A 163 -8.21 13.32 -8.08
CA MET A 163 -8.97 13.45 -6.83
C MET A 163 -9.21 14.91 -6.47
N LEU A 164 -10.22 15.17 -5.65
CA LEU A 164 -10.50 16.49 -5.10
C LEU A 164 -9.96 16.58 -3.67
N MET A 165 -9.30 17.69 -3.34
CA MET A 165 -8.84 17.95 -1.96
C MET A 165 -10.03 18.01 -0.99
N THR A 166 -11.15 18.61 -1.41
CA THR A 166 -12.37 18.71 -0.60
C THR A 166 -12.98 17.36 -0.22
N THR A 167 -12.78 16.30 -1.01
CA THR A 167 -13.20 14.93 -0.66
C THR A 167 -12.52 14.43 0.60
N PHE A 168 -11.35 14.97 0.95
CA PHE A 168 -10.58 14.63 2.15
C PHE A 168 -10.69 15.70 3.24
N ASP A 169 -11.74 16.55 3.17
CA ASP A 169 -11.98 17.64 4.10
C ASP A 169 -10.84 18.69 4.13
N MET A 170 -9.99 18.69 3.09
CA MET A 170 -8.93 19.67 2.90
C MET A 170 -9.45 20.91 2.19
N LYS A 171 -8.95 22.07 2.63
CA LYS A 171 -9.23 23.34 1.95
C LYS A 171 -8.12 23.59 0.92
N PRO A 172 -8.46 23.83 -0.36
CA PRO A 172 -7.46 24.19 -1.36
C PRO A 172 -6.62 25.40 -0.88
N PRO A 173 -5.28 25.31 -0.93
CA PRO A 173 -4.42 26.38 -0.44
C PRO A 173 -4.64 27.70 -1.17
N THR A 174 -4.40 28.79 -0.44
CA THR A 174 -4.36 30.14 -1.01
C THR A 174 -3.09 30.89 -0.64
N ALA A 175 -2.62 31.75 -1.52
CA ALA A 175 -1.49 32.65 -1.30
C ALA A 175 -1.88 34.11 -1.63
N VAL A 176 -1.02 35.06 -1.24
CA VAL A 176 -1.17 36.50 -1.53
C VAL A 176 -2.57 37.01 -1.16
N PHE A 177 -2.91 36.91 0.13
CA PHE A 177 -4.21 37.35 0.67
C PHE A 177 -5.44 36.77 -0.05
N GLY A 178 -5.32 35.56 -0.62
CA GLY A 178 -6.43 34.88 -1.31
C GLY A 178 -6.49 35.11 -2.81
N THR A 179 -5.61 35.95 -3.37
CA THR A 179 -5.58 36.26 -4.81
C THR A 179 -5.12 35.07 -5.65
N ILE A 180 -4.20 34.27 -5.10
CA ILE A 180 -3.75 33.02 -5.74
C ILE A 180 -4.45 31.87 -5.04
N LYS A 181 -5.24 31.10 -5.77
CA LYS A 181 -5.99 29.96 -5.26
C LYS A 181 -5.64 28.71 -6.03
N ALA A 182 -5.32 27.63 -5.31
CA ALA A 182 -5.17 26.32 -5.91
C ALA A 182 -6.54 25.79 -6.37
N GLY A 183 -6.58 25.13 -7.53
CA GLY A 183 -7.71 24.32 -7.95
C GLY A 183 -7.96 23.19 -6.94
N ASP A 184 -9.20 22.75 -6.82
CA ASP A 184 -9.56 21.66 -5.90
C ASP A 184 -9.13 20.28 -6.43
N GLU A 185 -9.15 20.12 -7.74
CA GLU A 185 -8.68 18.91 -8.41
C GLU A 185 -7.16 18.85 -8.43
N VAL A 186 -6.65 17.68 -8.04
CA VAL A 186 -5.24 17.32 -8.13
C VAL A 186 -5.10 15.96 -8.79
N LYS A 187 -3.98 15.75 -9.46
CA LYS A 187 -3.62 14.54 -10.15
C LYS A 187 -2.36 13.95 -9.53
N VAL A 188 -2.50 12.77 -8.93
CA VAL A 188 -1.40 12.03 -8.32
C VAL A 188 -0.88 11.02 -9.31
N ARG A 189 0.38 11.17 -9.74
CA ARG A 189 1.09 10.21 -10.57
C ARG A 189 2.16 9.50 -9.76
N PHE A 190 2.37 8.23 -10.04
CA PHE A 190 3.41 7.46 -9.36
C PHE A 190 4.17 6.55 -10.31
N GLU A 191 5.42 6.29 -9.94
CA GLU A 191 6.27 5.24 -10.47
C GLU A 191 6.83 4.49 -9.26
N VAL A 192 6.34 3.28 -9.00
CA VAL A 192 6.77 2.44 -7.88
C VAL A 192 7.61 1.30 -8.42
N VAL A 193 8.81 1.13 -7.86
CA VAL A 193 9.73 0.09 -8.30
C VAL A 193 9.96 -0.92 -7.19
N THR A 194 9.74 -2.19 -7.49
CA THR A 194 9.98 -3.31 -6.57
C THR A 194 10.82 -4.38 -7.25
N ALA A 195 11.49 -5.22 -6.47
CA ALA A 195 12.01 -6.47 -7.00
C ALA A 195 10.84 -7.30 -7.59
N LYS A 196 11.12 -8.15 -8.57
CA LYS A 196 10.11 -9.10 -9.07
C LYS A 196 9.80 -10.17 -8.01
N PRO A 197 8.52 -10.56 -7.85
CA PRO A 197 8.16 -11.72 -7.04
C PRO A 197 8.73 -13.00 -7.62
N ALA A 198 8.86 -14.05 -6.81
CA ALA A 198 9.55 -15.27 -7.22
C ALA A 198 8.84 -15.97 -8.38
N PHE A 199 7.51 -16.01 -8.39
CA PHE A 199 6.72 -16.59 -9.46
C PHE A 199 6.93 -15.91 -10.83
N ALA A 200 7.28 -14.62 -10.83
CA ALA A 200 7.48 -13.83 -12.04
C ALA A 200 8.93 -13.86 -12.55
N LYS A 201 9.87 -14.41 -11.77
CA LYS A 201 11.27 -14.62 -12.19
C LYS A 201 11.46 -15.94 -12.95
N ALA A 202 10.52 -16.87 -12.84
CA ALA A 202 10.60 -18.20 -13.41
C ALA A 202 10.03 -18.29 -14.85
N GLN A 203 9.62 -17.16 -15.43
CA GLN A 203 9.19 -17.02 -16.83
C GLN A 203 10.25 -16.25 -17.63
#